data_AF-A0A382FYN8-F1
#
_entry.id   AF-A0A382FYN8-F1
#
_cell.length_a   1.000
_cell.length_b   1.000
_cell.length_c   1.000
_cell.angle_alpha   90.00
_cell.angle_beta   90.00
_cell.angle_gamma   90.00
#
_symmetry.space_group_name_H-M   'P 1'
#
loop_
_entity.id
_entity.type
_entity.pdbx_description
1 polymer ?
#
loop_
_entity_poly.entity_id
_entity_poly.type
_entity_poly.pdbx_seq_one_letter_code
_entity_poly.pdbx_strand_id
1 'polypeptide(L)'
;MFAEGELLWHSNEPGSIVFNPGIALMGVKGMVGTSTGFATTASWYEKQKDSFKRELDEMTVNFIFKEGYGAPGLNKDHDDIFSWNQAFDPIELPLVITSPGGIKGLHYSPYAVEETKFFKEIDNELFAEENIYHHKYQQNNDICIFDNSITLHNRIGPVDERVAYRTPCDYCHLIPEGYNYYSQEPYKTQFIETRKDIQNTLNLQSRVEDNMVYEKFIKPVIPEREWKNNDLVRK
;
A
#
# COMPACT_ATOMS: atom_id res chain seq x y z
N MET A 1 1.15 -10.46 -17.00
CA MET A 1 0.37 -9.71 -15.99
C MET A 1 0.01 -8.36 -16.62
N PHE A 2 -1.26 -7.96 -16.62
CA PHE A 2 -1.83 -6.77 -17.30
C PHE A 2 -1.91 -6.87 -18.84
N ALA A 3 -2.77 -7.74 -19.37
CA ALA A 3 -2.88 -8.03 -20.81
C ALA A 3 -3.28 -6.81 -21.66
N GLU A 4 -4.15 -5.95 -21.14
CA GLU A 4 -4.59 -4.72 -21.80
C GLU A 4 -3.80 -3.49 -21.36
N GLY A 5 -2.83 -3.70 -20.45
CA GLY A 5 -1.97 -2.66 -19.88
C GLY A 5 -2.70 -1.55 -19.12
N GLU A 6 -4.01 -1.59 -18.96
CA GLU A 6 -4.69 -0.81 -17.92
C GLU A 6 -4.36 -1.37 -16.53
N LEU A 7 -4.34 -0.49 -15.54
CA LEU A 7 -4.24 -0.85 -14.13
C LEU A 7 -4.98 0.22 -13.34
N LEU A 8 -6.15 -0.14 -12.84
CA LEU A 8 -7.08 0.74 -12.13
C LEU A 8 -6.53 1.12 -10.75
N TRP A 9 -7.21 2.03 -10.05
CA TRP A 9 -6.86 2.43 -8.69
C TRP A 9 -6.84 1.24 -7.73
N HIS A 10 -5.74 1.08 -6.98
CA HIS A 10 -5.55 0.01 -6.00
C HIS A 10 -4.43 0.31 -5.02
N SER A 11 -4.45 -0.40 -3.89
CA SER A 11 -3.27 -0.77 -3.13
C SER A 11 -2.78 -2.16 -3.56
N ASN A 12 -1.48 -2.43 -3.49
CA ASN A 12 -0.94 -3.78 -3.69
C ASN A 12 -1.23 -4.63 -2.44
N GLU A 13 -1.52 -5.93 -2.63
CA GLU A 13 -1.75 -6.86 -1.52
C GLU A 13 -2.82 -6.41 -0.51
N PRO A 14 -3.95 -5.82 -0.97
CA PRO A 14 -4.92 -5.15 -0.09
C PRO A 14 -5.62 -6.11 0.88
N GLY A 15 -5.76 -7.39 0.50
CA GLY A 15 -6.30 -8.45 1.35
C GLY A 15 -5.23 -9.28 2.06
N SER A 16 -4.01 -8.77 2.22
CA SER A 16 -2.97 -9.45 3.02
C SER A 16 -2.83 -8.77 4.37
N ILE A 17 -2.94 -9.55 5.45
CA ILE A 17 -2.71 -9.02 6.80
C ILE A 17 -1.27 -8.54 7.01
N VAL A 18 -0.30 -9.07 6.24
CA VAL A 18 1.13 -8.73 6.31
C VAL A 18 1.66 -8.17 4.99
N PHE A 19 0.86 -7.34 4.32
CA PHE A 19 1.22 -6.71 3.05
C PHE A 19 2.54 -5.92 3.12
N ASN A 20 3.17 -5.72 1.97
CA ASN A 20 4.36 -4.89 1.86
C ASN A 20 4.01 -3.39 1.82
N PRO A 21 4.48 -2.58 2.80
CA PRO A 21 4.11 -1.17 2.88
C PRO A 21 4.89 -0.29 1.90
N GLY A 22 6.06 -0.71 1.44
CA GLY A 22 6.87 0.05 0.49
C GLY A 22 6.86 -0.60 -0.88
N ILE A 23 6.83 0.23 -1.93
CA ILE A 23 7.01 -0.24 -3.30
C ILE A 23 8.08 0.62 -3.95
N ALA A 24 9.08 -0.04 -4.54
CA ALA A 24 10.03 0.57 -5.45
C ALA A 24 9.74 0.11 -6.88
N LEU A 25 9.61 1.06 -7.80
CA LEU A 25 9.42 0.83 -9.22
C LEU A 25 10.53 1.54 -10.00
N MET A 26 11.38 0.77 -10.66
CA MET A 26 12.42 1.27 -11.55
C MET A 26 12.01 1.03 -12.99
N GLY A 27 11.88 2.09 -13.77
CA GLY A 27 11.61 1.96 -15.19
C GLY A 27 12.77 1.30 -15.96
N VAL A 28 12.46 0.72 -17.12
CA VAL A 28 13.46 0.12 -18.03
C VAL A 28 13.24 0.55 -19.47
N LYS A 29 12.00 0.48 -19.96
CA LYS A 29 11.62 0.82 -21.34
C LYS A 29 10.20 1.39 -21.35
N GLY A 30 9.91 2.28 -22.30
CA GLY A 30 8.55 2.74 -22.56
C GLY A 30 7.90 3.52 -21.40
N MET A 31 8.69 4.18 -20.55
CA MET A 31 8.18 4.92 -19.40
C MET A 31 7.78 6.35 -19.78
N VAL A 32 8.51 6.97 -20.70
CA VAL A 32 8.27 8.36 -21.14
C VAL A 32 6.88 8.47 -21.76
N GLY A 33 6.11 9.47 -21.33
CA GLY A 33 4.71 9.66 -21.72
C GLY A 33 3.71 8.88 -20.87
N THR A 34 4.17 8.11 -19.89
CA THR A 34 3.33 7.42 -18.90
C THR A 34 3.46 8.09 -17.54
N SER A 35 2.55 7.76 -16.63
CA SER A 35 2.63 8.18 -15.23
C SER A 35 2.05 7.13 -14.29
N THR A 36 2.46 7.24 -13.03
CA THR A 36 1.77 6.60 -11.91
C THR A 36 0.98 7.68 -11.19
N GLY A 37 -0.35 7.52 -11.14
CA GLY A 37 -1.21 8.38 -10.34
C GLY A 37 -1.23 7.89 -8.90
N PHE A 38 -1.32 8.81 -7.96
CA PHE A 38 -1.37 8.55 -6.52
C PHE A 38 -2.52 9.33 -5.88
N ALA A 39 -3.40 8.62 -5.19
CA ALA A 39 -4.44 9.19 -4.33
C ALA A 39 -4.10 8.85 -2.87
N THR A 40 -3.75 9.88 -2.09
CA THR A 40 -3.39 9.70 -0.67
C THR A 40 -4.63 9.73 0.21
N THR A 41 -4.89 8.64 0.94
CA THR A 41 -6.14 8.51 1.71
C THR A 41 -6.08 9.24 3.05
N ALA A 42 -4.88 9.50 3.58
CA ALA A 42 -4.68 10.27 4.81
C ALA A 42 -5.25 11.69 4.74
N SER A 43 -4.98 12.41 3.64
CA SER A 43 -5.50 13.77 3.44
C SER A 43 -7.01 13.81 3.44
N TRP A 44 -7.66 12.77 2.89
CA TRP A 44 -9.12 12.64 2.91
C TRP A 44 -9.63 12.31 4.31
N TYR A 45 -9.00 11.36 5.01
CA TYR A 45 -9.34 10.96 6.37
C TYR A 45 -9.29 12.15 7.33
N GLU A 46 -8.21 12.94 7.30
CA GLU A 46 -8.03 14.08 8.21
C GLU A 46 -9.06 15.20 8.01
N LYS A 47 -9.59 15.37 6.80
CA LYS A 47 -10.65 16.35 6.51
C LYS A 47 -12.01 15.94 7.10
N GLN A 48 -12.18 14.67 7.48
CA GLN A 48 -13.45 14.18 8.01
C GLN A 48 -13.72 14.67 9.43
N LYS A 49 -15.00 14.79 9.77
CA LYS A 49 -15.44 15.14 11.12
C LYS A 49 -15.02 14.05 12.11
N ASP A 50 -14.68 14.44 13.34
CA ASP A 50 -14.24 13.48 14.36
C ASP A 50 -15.24 12.36 14.66
N SER A 51 -16.55 12.62 14.54
CA SER A 51 -17.56 11.57 14.68
C SER A 51 -17.43 10.51 13.59
N PHE A 52 -17.25 10.95 12.34
CA PHE A 52 -17.12 10.05 11.21
C PHE A 52 -15.77 9.34 11.20
N LYS A 53 -14.67 10.00 11.60
CA LYS A 53 -13.37 9.34 11.80
C LYS A 53 -13.45 8.21 12.82
N ARG A 54 -14.21 8.37 13.90
CA ARG A 54 -14.45 7.29 14.88
C ARG A 54 -15.23 6.12 14.28
N GLU A 55 -16.24 6.40 13.45
CA GLU A 55 -16.96 5.35 12.73
C GLU A 55 -16.02 4.61 11.76
N LEU A 56 -15.23 5.34 10.96
CA LEU A 56 -14.23 4.76 10.05
C LEU A 56 -13.17 3.93 10.79
N ASP A 57 -12.72 4.39 11.97
CA ASP A 57 -11.76 3.69 12.82
C ASP A 57 -12.27 2.34 13.35
N GLU A 58 -13.59 2.10 13.32
CA GLU A 58 -14.24 0.84 13.73
C GLU A 58 -14.66 -0.02 12.53
N MET A 59 -14.64 0.53 11.32
CA MET A 59 -15.09 -0.18 10.12
C MET A 59 -14.09 -1.24 9.67
N THR A 60 -14.64 -2.36 9.25
CA THR A 60 -13.95 -3.43 8.54
C THR A 60 -14.42 -3.48 7.10
N VAL A 61 -13.61 -4.08 6.24
CA VAL A 61 -13.91 -4.30 4.83
C VAL A 61 -13.55 -5.72 4.43
N ASN A 62 -14.45 -6.34 3.65
CA ASN A 62 -14.25 -7.67 3.09
C ASN A 62 -13.51 -7.57 1.76
N PHE A 63 -12.27 -8.06 1.75
CA PHE A 63 -11.46 -8.22 0.56
C PHE A 63 -11.78 -9.54 -0.13
N ILE A 64 -12.09 -9.48 -1.42
CA ILE A 64 -12.48 -10.62 -2.25
C ILE A 64 -11.82 -10.46 -3.62
N PHE A 65 -11.18 -11.52 -4.11
CA PHE A 65 -10.69 -11.55 -5.48
C PHE A 65 -11.86 -11.63 -6.48
N LYS A 66 -11.85 -10.74 -7.49
CA LYS A 66 -12.82 -10.72 -8.59
C LYS A 66 -12.08 -10.81 -9.92
N GLU A 67 -12.27 -11.92 -10.64
CA GLU A 67 -11.64 -12.20 -11.92
C GLU A 67 -11.87 -11.04 -12.91
N GLY A 68 -10.78 -10.56 -13.54
CA GLY A 68 -10.83 -9.51 -14.55
C GLY A 68 -11.08 -8.08 -14.07
N TYR A 69 -11.35 -7.81 -12.78
CA TYR A 69 -11.64 -6.44 -12.31
C TYR A 69 -10.36 -5.59 -12.12
N GLY A 70 -9.31 -6.15 -11.53
CA GLY A 70 -8.05 -5.42 -11.31
C GLY A 70 -7.13 -5.38 -12.52
N ALA A 71 -7.23 -6.38 -13.39
CA ALA A 71 -6.46 -6.54 -14.61
C ALA A 71 -7.29 -7.27 -15.68
N PRO A 72 -8.08 -6.54 -16.48
CA PRO A 72 -8.88 -7.13 -17.54
C PRO A 72 -8.05 -7.91 -18.57
N GLY A 73 -8.64 -8.94 -19.16
CA GLY A 73 -8.05 -9.72 -20.26
C GLY A 73 -6.97 -10.73 -19.86
N LEU A 74 -6.81 -11.02 -18.57
CA LEU A 74 -5.94 -12.12 -18.11
C LEU A 74 -6.54 -13.49 -18.51
N ASN A 75 -5.65 -14.47 -18.65
CA ASN A 75 -6.05 -15.87 -18.75
C ASN A 75 -6.09 -16.47 -17.35
N LYS A 76 -6.71 -17.65 -17.21
CA LYS A 76 -6.89 -18.31 -15.91
C LYS A 76 -5.61 -18.46 -15.10
N ASP A 77 -4.51 -18.91 -15.71
CA ASP A 77 -3.25 -19.12 -14.99
C ASP A 77 -2.69 -17.79 -14.44
N HIS A 78 -2.84 -16.70 -15.20
CA HIS A 78 -2.43 -15.37 -14.75
C HIS A 78 -3.39 -14.80 -13.70
N ASP A 79 -4.69 -15.05 -13.80
CA ASP A 79 -5.66 -14.66 -12.77
C ASP A 79 -5.44 -15.41 -11.47
N ASP A 80 -5.10 -16.70 -11.52
CA ASP A 80 -4.78 -17.48 -10.32
C ASP A 80 -3.55 -16.89 -9.59
N ILE A 81 -2.49 -16.51 -10.32
CA ILE A 81 -1.32 -15.82 -9.76
C ILE A 81 -1.68 -14.43 -9.23
N PHE A 82 -2.51 -13.68 -9.96
CA PHE A 82 -2.92 -12.33 -9.56
C PHE A 82 -3.79 -12.38 -8.29
N SER A 83 -4.64 -13.40 -8.15
CA SER A 83 -5.49 -13.62 -6.97
C SER A 83 -4.67 -13.76 -5.69
N TRP A 84 -3.54 -14.47 -5.75
CA TRP A 84 -2.62 -14.64 -4.62
C TRP A 84 -1.98 -13.32 -4.18
N ASN A 85 -1.83 -12.35 -5.09
CA ASN A 85 -1.33 -11.02 -4.76
C ASN A 85 -2.42 -10.06 -4.27
N GLN A 86 -3.71 -10.39 -4.41
CA GLN A 86 -4.82 -9.51 -4.02
C GLN A 86 -5.45 -9.94 -2.71
N ALA A 87 -6.00 -11.15 -2.69
CA ALA A 87 -6.64 -11.79 -1.55
C ALA A 87 -6.72 -13.28 -1.88
N PHE A 88 -5.86 -14.10 -1.25
CA PHE A 88 -5.82 -15.55 -1.51
C PHE A 88 -7.16 -16.22 -1.18
N ASP A 89 -7.71 -15.86 -0.02
CA ASP A 89 -9.07 -16.19 0.40
C ASP A 89 -9.80 -14.88 0.79
N PRO A 90 -11.13 -14.85 0.73
CA PRO A 90 -11.90 -13.74 1.29
C PRO A 90 -11.50 -13.46 2.73
N ILE A 91 -11.17 -12.21 3.04
CA ILE A 91 -10.72 -11.80 4.37
C ILE A 91 -11.32 -10.45 4.74
N GLU A 92 -11.70 -10.34 6.00
CA GLU A 92 -12.11 -9.07 6.58
C GLU A 92 -10.92 -8.40 7.24
N LEU A 93 -10.66 -7.12 6.96
CA LEU A 93 -9.60 -6.33 7.60
C LEU A 93 -10.10 -4.91 7.92
N PRO A 94 -9.49 -4.20 8.87
CA PRO A 94 -9.81 -2.80 9.15
C PRO A 94 -9.67 -1.91 7.92
N LEU A 95 -10.66 -1.03 7.71
CA LEU A 95 -10.61 -0.03 6.64
C LEU A 95 -9.54 1.03 6.94
N VAL A 96 -9.41 1.46 8.19
CA VAL A 96 -8.41 2.43 8.62
C VAL A 96 -7.22 1.72 9.25
N ILE A 97 -6.03 2.04 8.76
CA ILE A 97 -4.76 1.57 9.33
C ILE A 97 -3.84 2.75 9.64
N THR A 98 -2.78 2.48 10.40
CA THR A 98 -1.71 3.45 10.68
C THR A 98 -0.50 3.11 9.81
N SER A 99 -0.05 4.04 8.97
CA SER A 99 1.13 3.88 8.12
C SER A 99 2.42 3.76 8.93
N PRO A 100 3.54 3.31 8.32
CA PRO A 100 4.84 3.24 8.97
C PRO A 100 5.31 4.57 9.57
N GLY A 101 4.84 5.69 9.01
CA GLY A 101 5.09 7.03 9.53
C GLY A 101 4.16 7.47 10.66
N GLY A 102 3.31 6.58 11.19
CA GLY A 102 2.36 6.91 12.27
C GLY A 102 1.12 7.67 11.80
N ILE A 103 0.84 7.73 10.50
CA ILE A 103 -0.26 8.51 9.92
C ILE A 103 -1.44 7.58 9.61
N LYS A 104 -2.65 7.98 9.99
CA LYS A 104 -3.85 7.21 9.66
C LYS A 104 -4.33 7.47 8.23
N GLY A 105 -4.85 6.43 7.61
CA GLY A 105 -5.49 6.50 6.31
C GLY A 105 -6.28 5.24 5.99
N LEU A 106 -7.01 5.28 4.89
CA LEU A 106 -7.80 4.15 4.41
C LEU A 106 -6.89 3.21 3.63
N HIS A 107 -7.05 1.91 3.87
CA HIS A 107 -6.37 0.82 3.16
C HIS A 107 -7.41 -0.08 2.51
N TYR A 108 -7.57 0.05 1.20
CA TYR A 108 -8.44 -0.81 0.41
C TYR A 108 -8.07 -0.75 -1.08
N SER A 109 -8.69 -1.59 -1.90
CA SER A 109 -8.64 -1.49 -3.36
C SER A 109 -10.07 -1.54 -3.89
N PRO A 110 -10.54 -0.54 -4.66
CA PRO A 110 -11.92 -0.50 -5.18
C PRO A 110 -12.38 -1.80 -5.85
N TYR A 111 -11.52 -2.43 -6.64
CA TYR A 111 -11.87 -3.69 -7.30
C TYR A 111 -11.93 -4.91 -6.36
N ALA A 112 -11.27 -4.85 -5.20
CA ALA A 112 -11.12 -5.97 -4.28
C ALA A 112 -12.16 -5.94 -3.16
N VAL A 113 -13.05 -4.95 -3.11
CA VAL A 113 -14.06 -4.79 -2.05
C VAL A 113 -15.46 -4.81 -2.65
N GLU A 114 -16.49 -5.09 -1.85
CA GLU A 114 -17.87 -4.99 -2.32
C GLU A 114 -18.21 -3.56 -2.73
N GLU A 115 -18.81 -3.40 -3.91
CA GLU A 115 -19.20 -2.09 -4.42
C GLU A 115 -20.48 -1.62 -3.70
N THR A 116 -20.29 -0.78 -2.68
CA THR A 116 -21.40 -0.18 -1.93
C THR A 116 -21.57 1.29 -2.29
N LYS A 117 -22.72 1.89 -1.94
CA LYS A 117 -22.92 3.33 -2.07
C LYS A 117 -21.84 4.13 -1.31
N PHE A 118 -21.43 3.63 -0.15
CA PHE A 118 -20.37 4.22 0.67
C PHE A 118 -19.03 4.26 -0.06
N PHE A 119 -18.56 3.13 -0.61
CA PHE A 119 -17.30 3.11 -1.36
C PHE A 119 -17.35 3.96 -2.63
N LYS A 120 -18.49 4.02 -3.32
CA LYS A 120 -18.66 4.94 -4.47
C LYS A 120 -18.49 6.41 -4.07
N GLU A 121 -19.05 6.81 -2.93
CA GLU A 121 -18.91 8.18 -2.43
C GLU A 121 -17.46 8.49 -2.07
N ILE A 122 -16.77 7.57 -1.39
CA ILE A 122 -15.33 7.70 -1.06
C ILE A 122 -14.48 7.76 -2.34
N ASP A 123 -14.70 6.87 -3.30
CA ASP A 123 -13.94 6.82 -4.56
C ASP A 123 -14.11 8.11 -5.36
N ASN A 124 -15.33 8.67 -5.41
CA ASN A 124 -15.59 9.95 -6.10
C ASN A 124 -14.81 11.10 -5.47
N GLU A 125 -14.63 11.10 -4.14
CA GLU A 125 -13.87 12.13 -3.45
C GLU A 125 -12.36 11.91 -3.56
N LEU A 126 -11.88 10.67 -3.37
CA LEU A 126 -10.46 10.33 -3.43
C LEU A 126 -9.86 10.50 -4.84
N PHE A 127 -10.63 10.16 -5.88
CA PHE A 127 -10.17 10.20 -7.27
C PHE A 127 -10.57 11.49 -8.00
N ALA A 128 -11.01 12.51 -7.27
CA ALA A 128 -11.12 13.86 -7.81
C ALA A 128 -9.72 14.37 -8.20
N GLU A 129 -9.60 15.03 -9.36
CA GLU A 129 -8.30 15.41 -9.95
C GLU A 129 -7.44 16.25 -8.99
N GLU A 130 -8.05 17.10 -8.16
CA GLU A 130 -7.35 17.89 -7.14
C GLU A 130 -6.66 17.07 -6.04
N ASN A 131 -7.07 15.81 -5.85
CA ASN A 131 -6.53 14.90 -4.84
C ASN A 131 -5.51 13.91 -5.43
N ILE A 132 -5.28 13.96 -6.75
CA ILE A 132 -4.39 13.03 -7.45
C ILE A 132 -3.04 13.71 -7.74
N TYR A 133 -1.96 13.03 -7.36
CA TYR A 133 -0.61 13.36 -7.81
C TYR A 133 -0.18 12.43 -8.95
N HIS A 134 0.18 13.00 -10.10
CA HIS A 134 0.69 12.25 -11.25
C HIS A 134 2.22 12.30 -11.29
N HIS A 135 2.87 11.21 -10.93
CA HIS A 135 4.31 11.05 -11.17
C HIS A 135 4.57 10.76 -12.64
N LYS A 136 4.89 11.80 -13.41
CA LYS A 136 5.23 11.69 -14.83
C LYS A 136 6.68 11.26 -14.98
N TYR A 137 6.90 10.11 -15.61
CA TYR A 137 8.24 9.61 -15.90
C TYR A 137 8.89 10.47 -17.01
N GLN A 138 10.08 10.99 -16.72
CA GLN A 138 10.86 11.83 -17.63
C GLN A 138 11.82 11.01 -18.48
N GLN A 139 12.27 9.87 -17.96
CA GLN A 139 13.21 8.96 -18.61
C GLN A 139 12.92 7.51 -18.21
N ASN A 140 13.47 6.57 -18.99
CA ASN A 140 13.24 5.16 -18.73
C ASN A 140 13.81 4.69 -17.40
N ASN A 141 14.88 5.27 -16.87
CA ASN A 141 15.55 4.86 -15.64
C ASN A 141 15.10 5.62 -14.39
N ASP A 142 13.95 6.30 -14.45
CA ASP A 142 13.36 6.93 -13.28
C ASP A 142 12.95 5.88 -12.24
N ILE A 143 13.16 6.23 -10.98
CA ILE A 143 12.81 5.42 -9.82
C ILE A 143 11.67 6.12 -9.09
N CYS A 144 10.59 5.38 -8.87
CA CYS A 144 9.45 5.81 -8.08
C CYS A 144 9.37 4.93 -6.83
N ILE A 145 9.47 5.53 -5.65
CA ILE A 145 9.33 4.85 -4.35
C ILE A 145 8.16 5.48 -3.62
N PHE A 146 7.23 4.66 -3.13
CA PHE A 146 6.04 5.15 -2.46
C PHE A 146 5.57 4.21 -1.33
N ASP A 147 4.79 4.79 -0.42
CA ASP A 147 4.06 4.08 0.63
C ASP A 147 2.75 3.53 0.08
N ASN A 148 2.59 2.22 0.12
CA ASN A 148 1.44 1.44 -0.31
C ASN A 148 0.39 1.24 0.79
N SER A 149 0.71 1.59 2.05
CA SER A 149 -0.19 1.36 3.18
C SER A 149 -1.45 2.22 3.11
N ILE A 150 -1.31 3.52 2.83
CA ILE A 150 -2.41 4.50 2.83
C ILE A 150 -2.46 5.33 1.54
N THR A 151 -2.02 4.73 0.44
CA THR A 151 -2.05 5.34 -0.89
C THR A 151 -2.63 4.35 -1.88
N LEU A 152 -3.53 4.86 -2.74
CA LEU A 152 -3.99 4.13 -3.92
C LEU A 152 -3.23 4.64 -5.13
N HIS A 153 -2.86 3.74 -6.03
CA HIS A 153 -2.16 4.10 -7.25
C HIS A 153 -2.77 3.43 -8.47
N ASN A 154 -2.55 4.04 -9.62
CA ASN A 154 -2.95 3.52 -10.92
C ASN A 154 -1.83 3.72 -11.96
N ARG A 155 -2.06 3.21 -13.17
CA ARG A 155 -1.19 3.46 -14.32
C ARG A 155 -1.94 4.27 -15.36
N ILE A 156 -1.28 5.31 -15.88
CA ILE A 156 -1.85 6.22 -16.88
C ILE A 156 -0.88 6.34 -18.05
N GLY A 157 -1.41 6.30 -19.27
CA GLY A 157 -0.65 6.48 -20.52
C GLY A 157 -0.41 5.17 -21.28
N PRO A 158 0.33 5.24 -22.42
CA PRO A 158 0.55 4.10 -23.31
C PRO A 158 1.39 3.00 -22.64
N VAL A 159 1.13 1.74 -23.00
CA VAL A 159 1.64 0.57 -22.27
C VAL A 159 2.32 -0.50 -23.12
N ASP A 160 2.23 -0.39 -24.44
CA ASP A 160 2.62 -1.42 -25.41
C ASP A 160 4.09 -1.89 -25.27
N GLU A 161 4.98 -1.01 -24.81
CA GLU A 161 6.40 -1.32 -24.60
C GLU A 161 6.89 -1.04 -23.18
N ARG A 162 5.98 -0.79 -22.24
CA ARG A 162 6.33 -0.33 -20.89
C ARG A 162 6.86 -1.49 -20.05
N VAL A 163 8.12 -1.40 -19.67
CA VAL A 163 8.80 -2.38 -18.80
C VAL A 163 9.36 -1.65 -17.59
N ALA A 164 9.07 -2.19 -16.40
CA ALA A 164 9.61 -1.72 -15.13
C ALA A 164 9.90 -2.91 -14.21
N TYR A 165 10.92 -2.79 -13.38
CA TYR A 165 11.16 -3.70 -12.27
C TYR A 165 10.43 -3.18 -11.03
N ARG A 166 9.64 -4.03 -10.39
CA ARG A 166 8.95 -3.75 -9.13
C ARG A 166 9.58 -4.58 -8.02
N THR A 167 9.92 -3.93 -6.92
CA THR A 167 10.38 -4.59 -5.70
C THR A 167 9.46 -4.15 -4.56
N PRO A 168 8.70 -5.07 -3.95
CA PRO A 168 8.07 -4.79 -2.67
C PRO A 168 9.15 -4.67 -1.60
N CYS A 169 8.95 -3.73 -0.68
CA CYS A 169 9.89 -3.44 0.40
C CYS A 169 9.13 -3.49 1.72
N ASP A 170 9.67 -4.22 2.69
CA ASP A 170 9.35 -3.97 4.07
C ASP A 170 10.29 -2.89 4.62
N TYR A 171 9.76 -2.02 5.46
CA TYR A 171 10.57 -0.98 6.08
C TYR A 171 11.26 -1.51 7.35
N CYS A 172 11.63 -2.80 7.38
CA CYS A 172 12.01 -3.53 8.61
C CYS A 172 13.15 -2.89 9.42
N HIS A 173 14.05 -2.14 8.77
CA HIS A 173 15.15 -1.41 9.42
C HIS A 173 14.88 0.09 9.62
N LEU A 174 13.72 0.57 9.20
CA LEU A 174 13.30 1.98 9.29
C LEU A 174 12.09 2.17 10.23
N ILE A 175 11.31 1.12 10.48
CA ILE A 175 10.15 1.15 11.37
C ILE A 175 10.54 0.81 12.81
N PRO A 176 9.83 1.39 13.80
CA PRO A 176 10.00 1.02 15.19
C PRO A 176 9.80 -0.49 15.42
N GLU A 177 10.59 -1.05 16.35
CA GLU A 177 10.37 -2.40 16.83
C GLU A 177 8.94 -2.53 17.41
N GLY A 178 8.23 -3.59 17.03
CA GLY A 178 6.84 -3.80 17.45
C GLY A 178 5.79 -2.97 16.73
N TYR A 179 6.16 -2.24 15.66
CA TYR A 179 5.20 -1.55 14.80
C TYR A 179 4.11 -2.50 14.26
N ASN A 180 2.86 -2.02 14.27
CA ASN A 180 1.67 -2.74 13.81
C ASN A 180 0.74 -1.77 13.07
N TYR A 181 0.26 -2.17 11.89
CA TYR A 181 -0.69 -1.39 11.09
C TYR A 181 -2.04 -1.22 11.80
N TYR A 182 -2.43 -2.25 12.56
CA TYR A 182 -3.76 -2.40 13.11
C TYR A 182 -3.79 -2.03 14.60
N SER A 183 -4.74 -1.17 14.96
CA SER A 183 -5.04 -0.84 16.36
C SER A 183 -6.12 -1.74 16.95
N GLN A 184 -6.91 -2.41 16.11
CA GLN A 184 -8.08 -3.21 16.50
C GLN A 184 -7.74 -4.69 16.68
N GLU A 185 -8.36 -5.34 17.66
CA GLU A 185 -8.37 -6.81 17.75
C GLU A 185 -9.51 -7.38 16.88
N PRO A 186 -9.36 -8.59 16.31
CA PRO A 186 -8.22 -9.52 16.46
C PRO A 186 -7.04 -9.24 15.53
N TYR A 187 -7.15 -8.28 14.62
CA TYR A 187 -6.20 -8.05 13.52
C TYR A 187 -4.79 -7.69 14.00
N LYS A 188 -4.71 -6.93 15.10
CA LYS A 188 -3.44 -6.61 15.75
C LYS A 188 -2.69 -7.87 16.16
N THR A 189 -3.37 -8.81 16.84
CA THR A 189 -2.78 -10.09 17.26
C THR A 189 -2.43 -10.94 16.04
N GLN A 190 -3.35 -11.09 15.10
CA GLN A 190 -3.13 -11.88 13.89
C GLN A 190 -1.92 -11.39 13.08
N PHE A 191 -1.73 -10.08 12.92
CA PHE A 191 -0.55 -9.51 12.26
C PHE A 191 0.76 -9.98 12.91
N ILE A 192 0.83 -9.91 14.25
CA ILE A 192 2.03 -10.30 15.00
C ILE A 192 2.29 -11.80 14.85
N GLU A 193 1.24 -12.62 14.96
CA GLU A 193 1.33 -14.08 14.82
C GLU A 193 1.76 -14.49 13.42
N THR A 194 1.16 -13.92 12.38
CA THR A 194 1.50 -14.20 10.98
C THR A 194 2.94 -13.80 10.67
N ARG A 195 3.42 -12.62 11.12
CA ARG A 195 4.82 -12.24 10.92
C ARG A 195 5.79 -13.20 11.62
N LYS A 196 5.47 -13.61 12.83
CA LYS A 196 6.28 -14.57 13.59
C LYS A 196 6.32 -15.94 12.89
N ASP A 197 5.18 -16.40 12.37
CA ASP A 197 5.11 -17.66 11.62
C ASP A 197 5.95 -17.62 10.34
N ILE A 198 5.87 -16.53 9.58
CA ILE A 198 6.72 -16.30 8.39
C ILE A 198 8.21 -16.32 8.76
N GLN A 199 8.60 -15.61 9.82
CA GLN A 199 9.99 -15.59 10.28
C GLN A 199 10.51 -16.98 10.64
N ASN A 200 9.70 -17.76 11.37
CA ASN A 200 10.06 -19.12 11.75
C ASN A 200 10.15 -20.06 10.54
N THR A 201 9.16 -19.99 9.64
CA THR A 201 9.07 -20.85 8.45
C THR A 201 10.22 -20.61 7.48
N LEU A 202 10.57 -19.34 7.25
CA LEU A 202 11.67 -18.96 6.36
C LEU A 202 13.04 -19.07 7.04
N ASN A 203 13.10 -19.51 8.31
CA ASN A 203 14.29 -19.52 9.14
C ASN A 203 15.05 -18.18 9.09
N LEU A 204 14.29 -17.08 9.03
CA LEU A 204 14.81 -15.72 9.10
C LEU A 204 15.18 -15.46 10.56
N GLN A 205 16.29 -16.02 11.02
CA GLN A 205 16.95 -15.52 12.22
C GLN A 205 17.31 -14.06 11.94
N SER A 206 17.02 -13.15 12.88
CA SER A 206 17.53 -11.77 12.82
C SER A 206 19.02 -11.85 12.51
N ARG A 207 19.45 -11.47 11.30
CA ARG A 207 20.85 -11.65 10.95
C ARG A 207 21.62 -10.69 11.85
N VAL A 208 22.63 -11.21 12.54
CA VAL A 208 23.55 -10.41 13.38
C VAL A 208 24.14 -9.24 12.57
N GLU A 209 24.24 -9.40 11.25
CA GLU A 209 24.65 -8.38 10.27
C GLU A 209 23.66 -7.20 10.18
N ASP A 210 22.35 -7.43 10.34
CA ASP A 210 21.31 -6.41 10.21
C ASP A 210 21.33 -5.42 11.40
N ASN A 211 21.56 -5.93 12.61
CA ASN A 211 21.80 -5.08 13.78
C ASN A 211 23.07 -4.25 13.61
N MET A 212 24.10 -4.81 12.98
CA MET A 212 25.32 -4.07 12.67
C MET A 212 25.07 -2.96 11.65
N VAL A 213 24.28 -3.21 10.61
CA VAL A 213 23.95 -2.19 9.60
C VAL A 213 23.10 -1.08 10.21
N TYR A 214 22.06 -1.44 10.98
CA TYR A 214 21.21 -0.48 11.66
C TYR A 214 21.99 0.40 12.64
N GLU A 215 22.72 -0.22 13.59
CA GLU A 215 23.46 0.52 14.62
C GLU A 215 24.59 1.36 14.04
N LYS A 216 25.28 0.89 13.00
CA LYS A 216 26.48 1.54 12.47
C LYS A 216 26.18 2.59 11.41
N PHE A 217 25.16 2.38 10.58
CA PHE A 217 24.93 3.20 9.39
C PHE A 217 23.59 3.92 9.37
N ILE A 218 22.56 3.45 10.08
CA ILE A 218 21.22 4.04 10.03
C ILE A 218 20.93 4.86 11.28
N LYS A 219 21.07 4.27 12.47
CA LYS A 219 20.85 4.94 13.76
C LYS A 219 21.60 6.27 13.93
N PRO A 220 22.87 6.43 13.46
CA PRO A 220 23.58 7.71 13.60
C PRO A 220 23.06 8.83 12.67
N VAL A 221 22.34 8.50 11.61
CA VAL A 221 21.80 9.46 10.61
C VAL A 221 20.31 9.68 10.76
N ILE A 222 19.59 8.86 11.52
CA ILE A 222 18.24 9.19 11.99
C ILE A 222 18.39 10.19 13.14
N PRO A 223 17.98 11.46 12.99
CA PRO A 223 17.97 12.39 14.11
C PRO A 223 17.04 11.83 15.19
N GLU A 224 17.43 11.89 16.46
CA GLU A 224 16.49 11.67 17.57
C GLU A 224 15.36 12.71 17.46
N ARG A 225 14.31 12.38 16.74
CA ARG A 225 13.08 13.17 16.68
C ARG A 225 12.21 12.72 17.84
N GLU A 226 12.10 13.57 18.86
CA GLU A 226 10.88 13.59 19.66
C GLU A 226 9.73 13.83 18.69
N TRP A 227 8.91 12.80 18.44
CA TRP A 227 7.65 12.96 17.72
C TRP A 227 6.71 13.80 18.58
N LYS A 228 6.82 15.13 18.45
CA LYS A 228 5.76 16.03 18.89
C LYS A 228 4.70 15.99 17.82
N ASN A 229 3.52 15.47 18.17
CA ASN A 229 2.34 15.23 17.31
C ASN A 229 1.83 16.43 16.47
N ASN A 230 2.53 17.57 16.41
CA ASN A 230 2.03 18.81 15.82
C ASN A 230 2.83 19.36 14.64
N ASP A 231 3.94 18.73 14.21
CA ASP A 231 4.83 19.34 13.20
C ASP A 231 4.59 18.87 11.75
N LEU A 232 3.61 17.98 11.48
CA LEU A 232 3.23 17.58 10.11
C LEU A 232 2.16 18.46 9.47
N VAL A 233 1.69 19.52 10.16
CA VAL A 233 0.83 20.54 9.56
C VAL A 233 1.61 21.84 9.40
N ARG A 234 2.34 21.99 8.30
CA ARG A 234 2.76 23.32 7.84
C ARG A 234 2.68 23.50 6.32
N LYS A 235 1.65 24.31 6.00
CA LYS A 235 1.44 25.22 4.86
C LYS A 235 1.18 24.63 3.49
#